data_AF-A0A2M7N389-F1
#
_entry.id   AF-A0A2M7N389-F1
#
_cell.length_a   1.000
_cell.length_b   1.000
_cell.length_c   1.000
_cell.angle_alpha   90.00
_cell.angle_beta   90.00
_cell.angle_gamma   90.00
#
_symmetry.space_group_name_H-M   'P 1'
#
loop_
_entity.id
_entity.type
_entity.pdbx_description
1 polymer ?
#
loop_
_entity_poly.entity_id
_entity_poly.type
_entity_poly.pdbx_seq_one_letter_code
_entity_poly.pdbx_strand_id
1 'polypeptide(L)'
;MNITVIGAGAWGTALAISFSAQHCVTLWARDAAQVALMRDTRCNRRYLPNAPLPEKLTLSADFSAALAGAELIVVAVPTAAFRNTLKMIVQSGRCASTCGVVWLCKGFEPETALLPHQVAGQELPSGWLRGVLSGPSFAQEVALGLPTALVL
;
A
#
# COMPACT_ATOMS: atom_id res chain seq x y z
N MET A 1 -1.14 -8.07 -13.26
CA MET A 1 -1.63 -8.32 -11.90
C MET A 1 -2.53 -7.18 -11.46
N ASN A 2 -3.47 -7.48 -10.56
CA ASN A 2 -4.26 -6.54 -9.80
C ASN A 2 -3.59 -6.28 -8.44
N ILE A 3 -3.10 -5.05 -8.25
CA ILE A 3 -2.36 -4.66 -7.05
C ILE A 3 -3.16 -3.63 -6.27
N THR A 4 -3.36 -3.87 -4.98
CA THR A 4 -4.00 -2.90 -4.08
C THR A 4 -2.96 -2.32 -3.14
N VAL A 5 -2.75 -1.02 -3.21
CA VAL A 5 -1.87 -0.28 -2.30
C VAL A 5 -2.73 0.37 -1.22
N ILE A 6 -2.53 -0.03 0.03
CA ILE A 6 -3.26 0.47 1.19
C ILE A 6 -2.41 1.54 1.89
N GLY A 7 -2.82 2.80 1.73
CA GLY A 7 -2.17 3.95 2.36
C GLY A 7 -1.63 4.95 1.35
N ALA A 8 -2.35 6.07 1.16
CA ALA A 8 -1.95 7.16 0.27
C ALA A 8 -1.03 8.20 0.94
N GLY A 9 -0.01 7.72 1.67
CA GLY A 9 1.15 8.53 2.04
C GLY A 9 2.12 8.67 0.86
N ALA A 10 3.28 9.31 1.09
CA ALA A 10 4.27 9.56 0.03
C ALA A 10 4.71 8.25 -0.65
N TRP A 11 5.09 7.25 0.14
CA TRP A 11 5.65 6.01 -0.38
C TRP A 11 4.62 5.09 -1.05
N GLY A 12 3.42 4.96 -0.45
CA GLY A 12 2.32 4.22 -1.08
C GLY A 12 1.88 4.87 -2.39
N THR A 13 1.87 6.20 -2.46
CA THR A 13 1.60 6.92 -3.71
C THR A 13 2.69 6.64 -4.76
N ALA A 14 3.96 6.74 -4.37
CA ALA A 14 5.08 6.50 -5.28
C ALA A 14 5.08 5.09 -5.88
N LEU A 15 4.83 4.07 -5.06
CA LEU A 15 4.73 2.70 -5.56
C LEU A 15 3.48 2.48 -6.40
N ALA A 16 2.35 3.11 -6.05
CA ALA A 16 1.16 3.05 -6.89
C ALA A 16 1.41 3.64 -8.29
N ILE A 17 2.14 4.77 -8.38
CA ILE A 17 2.58 5.37 -9.65
C ILE A 17 3.50 4.39 -10.40
N SER A 18 4.54 3.88 -9.74
CA SER A 18 5.54 2.99 -10.34
C SER A 18 4.90 1.69 -10.87
N PHE A 19 4.12 0.99 -10.04
CA PHE A 19 3.44 -0.25 -10.43
C PHE A 19 2.38 -0.03 -11.51
N SER A 20 1.77 1.15 -11.58
CA SER A 20 0.78 1.44 -12.61
C SER A 20 1.35 1.29 -14.00
N ALA A 21 2.67 1.45 -14.23
CA ALA A 21 3.28 1.26 -15.53
C ALA A 21 2.95 -0.11 -16.17
N GLN A 22 2.87 -1.18 -15.38
CA GLN A 22 2.74 -2.56 -15.86
C GLN A 22 1.55 -3.33 -15.27
N HIS A 23 0.83 -2.76 -14.30
CA HIS A 23 -0.21 -3.46 -13.55
C HIS A 23 -1.49 -2.64 -13.42
N CYS A 24 -2.60 -3.32 -13.11
CA CYS A 24 -3.84 -2.67 -12.70
C CYS A 24 -3.72 -2.34 -11.21
N VAL A 25 -3.68 -1.07 -10.86
CA VAL A 25 -3.40 -0.63 -9.49
C VAL A 25 -4.58 0.13 -8.91
N THR A 26 -4.94 -0.20 -7.68
CA THR A 26 -5.85 0.59 -6.85
C THR A 26 -5.09 1.14 -5.66
N LEU A 27 -5.03 2.47 -5.53
CA LEU A 27 -4.53 3.15 -4.34
C LEU A 27 -5.71 3.49 -3.43
N TRP A 28 -5.73 2.88 -2.26
CA TRP A 28 -6.71 3.17 -1.22
C TRP A 28 -6.20 4.20 -0.22
N ALA A 29 -7.05 5.17 0.11
CA ALA A 29 -6.84 6.08 1.23
C ALA A 29 -8.08 6.11 2.13
N ARG A 30 -7.86 6.25 3.44
CA ARG A 30 -8.94 6.32 4.43
C ARG A 30 -9.81 7.56 4.26
N ASP A 31 -9.20 8.69 3.90
CA ASP A 31 -9.87 9.98 3.79
C ASP A 31 -10.50 10.14 2.41
N ALA A 32 -11.84 10.10 2.35
CA ALA A 32 -12.59 10.24 1.11
C ALA A 32 -12.42 11.62 0.45
N ALA A 33 -12.19 12.68 1.23
CA ALA A 33 -11.92 14.01 0.70
C ALA A 33 -10.53 14.06 0.04
N GLN A 34 -9.53 13.39 0.63
CA GLN A 34 -8.22 13.22 0.00
C GLN A 34 -8.35 12.48 -1.34
N VAL A 35 -9.13 11.39 -1.39
CA VAL A 35 -9.36 10.62 -2.62
C VAL A 35 -10.05 11.47 -3.68
N ALA A 36 -11.08 12.22 -3.32
CA ALA A 36 -11.78 13.12 -4.25
C ALA A 36 -10.82 14.16 -4.85
N LEU A 37 -10.00 14.80 -4.00
CA LEU A 37 -9.01 15.77 -4.46
C LEU A 37 -7.94 15.13 -5.37
N MET A 38 -7.47 13.93 -5.05
CA MET A 38 -6.52 13.20 -5.91
C MET A 38 -7.13 12.80 -7.24
N ARG A 39 -8.44 12.48 -7.29
CA ARG A 39 -9.14 12.17 -8.54
C ARG A 39 -9.25 13.41 -9.43
N ASP A 40 -9.63 14.54 -8.86
CA ASP A 40 -9.79 15.82 -9.56
C ASP A 40 -8.44 16.35 -10.06
N THR A 41 -7.47 16.45 -9.16
CA THR A 41 -6.16 17.06 -9.48
C THR A 41 -5.17 16.10 -10.13
N ARG A 42 -5.48 14.80 -10.18
CA ARG A 42 -4.56 13.71 -10.55
C ARG A 42 -3.19 13.84 -9.86
N CYS A 43 -3.18 14.26 -8.60
CA CYS A 43 -1.96 14.44 -7.82
C CYS A 43 -2.23 14.27 -6.32
N ASN A 44 -1.35 13.59 -5.60
CA ASN A 44 -1.39 13.58 -4.13
C ASN A 44 -0.65 14.78 -3.56
N ARG A 45 -1.20 15.98 -3.72
CA ARG A 45 -0.54 17.25 -3.31
C ARG A 45 -0.12 17.28 -1.84
N ARG A 46 -0.83 16.57 -0.97
CA ARG A 46 -0.55 16.53 0.46
C ARG A 46 0.75 15.78 0.79
N TYR A 47 1.03 14.70 0.09
CA TYR A 47 2.14 13.79 0.44
C TYR A 47 3.19 13.63 -0.65
N LEU A 48 2.88 13.98 -1.90
CA LEU A 48 3.77 13.84 -3.05
C LEU A 48 3.41 14.86 -4.17
N PRO A 49 3.57 16.17 -3.94
CA PRO A 49 3.02 17.24 -4.80
C PRO A 49 3.61 17.35 -6.21
N ASN A 50 4.77 16.74 -6.47
CA ASN A 50 5.48 16.85 -7.75
C ASN A 50 5.46 15.53 -8.54
N ALA A 51 4.49 14.66 -8.27
CA ALA A 51 4.32 13.39 -8.97
C ALA A 51 2.87 13.24 -9.46
N PRO A 52 2.61 13.37 -10.78
CA PRO A 52 1.28 13.17 -11.33
C PRO A 52 0.86 11.70 -11.22
N LEU A 53 -0.42 11.46 -10.92
CA LEU A 53 -1.00 10.13 -10.83
C LEU A 53 -1.39 9.64 -12.24
N PRO A 54 -0.85 8.50 -12.72
CA PRO A 54 -1.18 7.95 -14.04
C PRO A 54 -2.69 7.80 -14.23
N GLU A 55 -3.24 8.08 -15.39
CA GLU A 55 -4.71 8.04 -15.62
C GLU A 55 -5.34 6.69 -15.25
N LYS A 56 -4.64 5.59 -15.54
CA LYS A 56 -5.06 4.22 -15.21
C LYS A 56 -5.00 3.86 -13.72
N LEU A 57 -4.42 4.70 -12.87
CA LEU A 57 -4.39 4.47 -11.42
C LEU A 57 -5.79 4.71 -10.84
N THR A 58 -6.40 3.64 -10.34
CA THR A 58 -7.67 3.69 -9.62
C THR A 58 -7.44 4.24 -8.21
N LEU A 59 -8.27 5.17 -7.77
CA LEU A 59 -8.25 5.74 -6.44
C LEU A 59 -9.52 5.33 -5.72
N SER A 60 -9.45 4.84 -4.49
CA SER A 60 -10.63 4.41 -3.72
C SER A 60 -10.57 4.86 -2.26
N ALA A 61 -11.73 5.20 -1.71
CA ALA A 61 -11.95 5.36 -0.27
C ALA A 61 -12.72 4.17 0.33
N ASP A 62 -13.32 3.33 -0.51
CA ASP A 62 -13.98 2.09 -0.09
C ASP A 62 -12.93 0.97 0.00
N PHE A 63 -12.72 0.49 1.22
CA PHE A 63 -11.72 -0.53 1.53
C PHE A 63 -12.08 -1.90 0.93
N SER A 64 -13.36 -2.27 0.97
CA SER A 64 -13.83 -3.55 0.44
C SER A 64 -13.73 -3.57 -1.08
N ALA A 65 -14.15 -2.49 -1.74
CA ALA A 65 -14.02 -2.35 -3.18
C ALA A 65 -12.55 -2.31 -3.62
N ALA A 66 -11.67 -1.68 -2.83
CA ALA A 66 -10.24 -1.64 -3.15
C ALA A 66 -9.57 -3.01 -3.09
N LEU A 67 -10.05 -3.92 -2.24
CA LEU A 67 -9.52 -5.29 -2.11
C LEU A 67 -10.14 -6.29 -3.09
N ALA A 68 -11.23 -5.93 -3.78
CA ALA A 68 -11.92 -6.84 -4.67
C ALA A 68 -11.01 -7.25 -5.84
N GLY A 69 -10.70 -8.55 -5.93
CA GLY A 69 -9.87 -9.10 -7.00
C GLY A 69 -8.38 -8.77 -6.90
N ALA A 70 -7.90 -8.32 -5.73
CA ALA A 70 -6.48 -8.09 -5.48
C ALA A 70 -5.70 -9.42 -5.51
N GLU A 71 -4.61 -9.45 -6.27
CA GLU A 71 -3.65 -10.56 -6.30
C GLU A 71 -2.44 -10.28 -5.40
N LEU A 72 -2.12 -9.00 -5.19
CA LEU A 72 -1.09 -8.51 -4.28
C LEU A 72 -1.60 -7.29 -3.52
N ILE A 73 -1.42 -7.31 -2.20
CA ILE A 73 -1.72 -6.19 -1.32
C ILE A 73 -0.40 -5.59 -0.82
N VAL A 74 -0.23 -4.30 -1.06
CA VAL A 74 0.92 -3.53 -0.57
C VAL A 74 0.45 -2.64 0.57
N VAL A 75 0.91 -2.93 1.78
CA VAL A 75 0.53 -2.22 3.00
C VAL A 75 1.53 -1.10 3.28
N ALA A 76 1.13 0.13 2.94
CA ALA A 76 1.92 1.36 2.96
C ALA A 76 1.52 2.32 4.09
N VAL A 77 1.16 1.78 5.26
CA VAL A 77 0.72 2.56 6.44
C VAL A 77 1.83 2.65 7.49
N PRO A 78 1.83 3.66 8.40
CA PRO A 78 2.75 3.69 9.53
C PRO A 78 2.60 2.48 10.47
N THR A 79 3.63 2.15 11.26
CA THR A 79 3.60 0.99 12.17
C THR A 79 2.42 1.03 13.15
N ALA A 80 2.05 2.22 13.64
CA ALA A 80 0.89 2.42 14.51
C ALA A 80 -0.46 1.99 13.89
N ALA A 81 -0.57 1.98 12.57
CA ALA A 81 -1.78 1.55 11.86
C ALA A 81 -1.68 0.13 11.28
N PHE A 82 -0.51 -0.49 11.35
CA PHE A 82 -0.19 -1.71 10.60
C PHE A 82 -1.03 -2.91 11.04
N ARG A 83 -1.05 -3.22 12.35
CA ARG A 83 -1.83 -4.34 12.90
C ARG A 83 -3.30 -4.26 12.53
N ASN A 84 -3.92 -3.10 12.78
CA ASN A 84 -5.34 -2.92 12.46
C ASN A 84 -5.60 -3.05 10.96
N THR A 85 -4.68 -2.60 10.11
CA THR A 85 -4.79 -2.76 8.66
C THR A 85 -4.77 -4.23 8.26
N LEU A 86 -3.87 -5.04 8.85
CA LEU A 86 -3.85 -6.50 8.61
C LEU A 86 -5.14 -7.17 9.06
N LYS A 87 -5.66 -6.82 10.25
CA LYS A 87 -6.96 -7.31 10.73
C LYS A 87 -8.08 -7.00 9.74
N MET A 88 -8.15 -5.77 9.24
CA MET A 88 -9.15 -5.37 8.25
C MET A 88 -9.03 -6.17 6.95
N ILE A 89 -7.81 -6.44 6.47
CA ILE A 89 -7.57 -7.27 5.28
C ILE A 89 -8.16 -8.67 5.50
N VAL A 90 -7.83 -9.32 6.61
CA VAL A 90 -8.31 -10.68 6.93
C VAL A 90 -9.83 -10.70 7.09
N GLN A 91 -10.38 -9.75 7.84
CA GLN A 91 -11.82 -9.63 8.10
C GLN A 91 -12.64 -9.33 6.84
N SER A 92 -12.03 -8.72 5.81
CA SER A 92 -12.74 -8.43 4.56
C SER A 92 -13.27 -9.69 3.88
N GLY A 93 -12.63 -10.85 4.07
CA GLY A 93 -12.93 -12.10 3.37
C GLY A 93 -12.79 -12.00 1.84
N ARG A 94 -12.20 -10.91 1.31
CA ARG A 94 -12.08 -10.64 -0.13
C ARG A 94 -10.79 -11.19 -0.75
N CYS A 95 -9.87 -11.67 0.07
CA CYS A 95 -8.55 -12.10 -0.37
C CYS A 95 -8.50 -13.62 -0.40
N ALA A 96 -8.13 -14.20 -1.55
CA ALA A 96 -7.82 -15.62 -1.64
C ALA A 96 -6.54 -15.93 -0.82
N SER A 97 -6.35 -17.18 -0.41
CA SER A 97 -5.13 -17.64 0.27
C SER A 97 -3.85 -17.45 -0.57
N THR A 98 -4.00 -17.32 -1.89
CA THR A 98 -2.91 -17.04 -2.84
C THR A 98 -2.59 -15.54 -2.96
N CYS A 99 -3.39 -14.65 -2.35
CA CYS A 99 -3.13 -13.22 -2.38
C CYS A 99 -1.88 -12.90 -1.55
N GLY A 100 -0.86 -12.32 -2.19
CA GLY A 100 0.34 -11.89 -1.49
C GLY A 100 0.09 -10.65 -0.63
N VAL A 101 0.74 -10.55 0.53
CA VAL A 101 0.76 -9.34 1.36
C VAL A 101 2.18 -8.88 1.58
N VAL A 102 2.53 -7.71 1.06
CA VAL A 102 3.83 -7.08 1.26
C VAL A 102 3.65 -5.80 2.07
N TRP A 103 4.48 -5.57 3.07
CA TRP A 103 4.45 -4.33 3.83
C TRP A 103 5.72 -3.50 3.64
N LEU A 104 5.54 -2.23 3.94
CA LEU A 104 6.49 -1.16 3.70
C LEU A 104 7.01 -0.50 4.98
N CYS A 105 6.24 -0.63 6.07
CA CYS A 105 6.54 0.06 7.31
C CYS A 105 7.83 -0.46 7.95
N LYS A 106 8.55 0.46 8.59
CA LYS A 106 9.80 0.21 9.30
C LYS A 106 9.68 0.82 10.70
N GLY A 107 10.30 0.18 11.70
CA GLY A 107 10.20 0.58 13.10
C GLY A 107 9.45 -0.45 13.94
N PHE A 108 8.93 -0.03 15.09
CA PHE A 108 8.25 -0.89 16.05
C PHE A 108 6.78 -0.50 16.21
N GLU A 109 5.93 -1.49 16.53
CA GLU A 109 4.56 -1.24 16.98
C GLU A 109 4.59 -0.51 18.33
N PRO A 110 3.93 0.66 18.48
CA PRO A 110 4.09 1.50 19.67
C PRO A 110 3.77 0.82 21.01
N GLU A 111 2.74 -0.02 21.05
CA GLU A 111 2.24 -0.61 22.30
C GLU A 111 3.00 -1.87 22.72
N THR A 112 3.57 -2.60 21.77
CA THR A 112 4.13 -3.94 22.00
C THR A 112 5.63 -4.03 21.72
N ALA A 113 6.20 -2.98 21.12
CA ALA A 113 7.56 -2.97 20.56
C ALA A 113 7.84 -4.10 19.56
N LEU A 114 6.80 -4.70 18.94
CA LEU A 114 6.98 -5.74 17.95
C LEU A 114 7.44 -5.17 16.61
N LEU A 115 8.31 -5.91 15.92
CA LEU A 115 8.69 -5.64 14.54
C LEU A 115 7.53 -6.01 13.59
N PRO A 116 7.41 -5.36 12.41
CA PRO A 116 6.31 -5.60 11.47
C PRO A 116 6.14 -7.07 11.08
N HIS A 117 7.23 -7.81 10.89
CA HIS A 117 7.14 -9.23 10.55
C HIS A 117 6.52 -10.08 11.69
N GLN A 118 6.73 -9.69 12.96
CA GLN A 118 6.13 -10.36 14.12
C GLN A 118 4.64 -10.05 14.20
N VAL A 119 4.26 -8.79 14.00
CA VAL A 119 2.85 -8.37 13.90
C VAL A 119 2.16 -9.12 12.76
N ALA A 120 2.79 -9.19 11.58
CA ALA A 120 2.27 -9.93 10.44
C ALA A 120 2.14 -11.44 10.74
N GLY A 121 3.07 -12.01 11.50
CA GLY A 121 3.00 -13.39 11.99
C GLY A 121 1.78 -13.67 12.88
N GLN A 122 1.35 -12.68 13.67
CA GLN A 122 0.20 -12.80 14.56
C GLN A 122 -1.14 -12.59 13.85
N GLU A 123 -1.19 -11.71 12.86
CA GLU A 123 -2.46 -11.29 12.25
C GLU A 123 -2.81 -12.01 10.95
N LEU A 124 -1.82 -12.38 10.12
CA LEU A 124 -2.10 -13.03 8.84
C LEU A 124 -2.16 -14.55 9.00
N PRO A 125 -3.20 -15.22 8.43
CA PRO A 125 -3.37 -16.66 8.53
C PRO A 125 -2.13 -17.46 8.09
N SER A 126 -1.95 -18.65 8.65
CA SER A 126 -0.92 -19.58 8.20
C SER A 126 -1.16 -19.93 6.72
N GLY A 127 -0.08 -19.92 5.93
CA GLY A 127 -0.13 -20.20 4.48
C GLY A 127 -0.28 -18.98 3.57
N TRP A 128 -0.61 -17.80 4.09
CA TRP A 128 -0.60 -16.57 3.28
C TRP A 128 0.84 -16.20 2.89
N LEU A 129 1.05 -15.95 1.59
CA LEU A 129 2.30 -15.40 1.07
C LEU A 129 2.51 -13.99 1.62
N ARG A 130 3.64 -13.75 2.29
CA ARG A 130 3.91 -12.47 2.95
C ARG A 130 5.38 -12.09 2.87
N GLY A 131 5.67 -10.80 2.80
CA GLY A 131 7.05 -10.29 2.66
C GLY A 131 7.20 -8.82 3.03
N VAL A 132 8.43 -8.35 3.05
CA VAL A 132 8.76 -6.95 3.37
C VAL A 132 9.52 -6.34 2.21
N LEU A 133 9.07 -5.21 1.69
CA LEU A 133 9.84 -4.46 0.71
C LEU A 133 10.69 -3.41 1.43
N SER A 134 12.01 -3.50 1.33
CA SER A 134 12.94 -2.61 2.02
C SER A 134 14.16 -2.25 1.17
N GLY A 135 14.77 -1.10 1.47
CA GLY A 135 15.92 -0.56 0.75
C GLY A 135 15.94 0.97 0.71
N PRO A 136 17.00 1.58 0.17
CA PRO A 136 17.09 3.03 -0.08
C PRO A 136 16.11 3.40 -1.20
N SER A 137 15.10 4.20 -0.88
CA SER A 137 13.93 4.36 -1.77
C SER A 137 13.14 5.62 -1.47
N PHE A 138 13.73 6.79 -1.71
CA PHE A 138 13.00 8.05 -1.54
C PHE A 138 11.75 8.07 -2.44
N ALA A 139 10.60 8.39 -1.87
CA ALA A 139 9.31 8.32 -2.56
C ALA A 139 9.29 9.16 -3.84
N GLN A 140 9.88 10.34 -3.81
CA GLN A 140 9.94 11.22 -4.97
C GLN A 140 10.77 10.61 -6.11
N GLU A 141 11.91 10.00 -5.80
CA GLU A 141 12.77 9.33 -6.79
C GLU A 141 12.04 8.15 -7.43
N VAL A 142 11.39 7.31 -6.63
CA VAL A 142 10.58 6.17 -7.09
C VAL A 142 9.44 6.63 -8.01
N ALA A 143 8.72 7.69 -7.63
CA ALA A 143 7.60 8.21 -8.40
C ALA A 143 8.02 8.83 -9.74
N LEU A 144 9.24 9.37 -9.80
CA LEU A 144 9.85 9.93 -11.01
C LEU A 144 10.54 8.87 -11.88
N GLY A 145 10.54 7.60 -11.47
CA GLY A 145 11.18 6.51 -12.20
C GLY A 145 12.70 6.56 -12.16
N LEU A 146 13.30 7.19 -11.15
CA LEU A 146 14.74 7.23 -10.97
C LEU A 146 15.27 5.87 -10.46
N PRO A 147 16.55 5.53 -10.74
CA PRO A 147 17.14 4.27 -10.30
C PRO A 147 16.97 4.04 -8.81
N THR A 148 16.29 2.94 -8.44
CA THR A 148 16.01 2.56 -7.05
C THR A 148 16.21 1.06 -6.89
N ALA A 149 16.88 0.63 -5.81
CA ALA A 149 17.08 -0.78 -5.50
C ALA A 149 16.33 -1.15 -4.21
N LEU A 150 15.51 -2.19 -4.29
CA LEU A 150 14.72 -2.73 -3.20
C LEU A 150 14.92 -4.24 -3.10
N VAL A 151 14.73 -4.76 -1.90
CA VAL A 151 14.76 -6.20 -1.57
C VAL A 151 13.39 -6.58 -1.02
N LEU A 152 12.90 -7.75 -1.43
CA LEU A 152 11.64 -8.36 -0.99
C LEU A 152 11.91 -9.53 -0.03
#